data_AF-A0A4P9W0J1-F1
#
_entry.id   AF-A0A4P9W0J1-F1
#
_cell.length_a   1.000
_cell.length_b   1.000
_cell.length_c   1.000
_cell.angle_alpha   90.00
_cell.angle_beta   90.00
_cell.angle_gamma   90.00
#
_symmetry.space_group_name_H-M   'P 1'
#
loop_
_entity.id
_entity.type
_entity.pdbx_description
1 polymer ?
#
loop_
_entity_poly.entity_id
_entity_poly.type
_entity_poly.pdbx_seq_one_letter_code
_entity_poly.pdbx_strand_id
1 'polypeptide(L)'
;KNDIALQEIGNYTLGRQVDLMFGGGFCHFKPNGDPQSCREDDLNLFSLAQSAGFAVGHDRTSFDAITPDASLPILNLFTPDHMSYEIDRDPAVEPSLAEMATKALGLLTHATADSREGFFLMIEGSRIDMAGHTNDPATHVREILAYQDAIAAVKVYVDANPGTVMISVSDHETGGLSVARQLSPDYPEYLWYPQALVPVRKSAEAIAALIAAYNTTADRTGFVTSTVLQGWLGVSDATPEEVASLSVPGKATGLLETELGLIVSKRAQLGWYHSAVDVNLYAYGMGADRLRGSKENTDIGDFIVKQLSLDLDSITEKLKE
;
A
#
# COMPACT_ATOMS: atom_id res chain seq x y z
N LYS A 1 -9.00 -8.27 -20.02
CA LYS A 1 -10.10 -7.44 -19.49
C LYS A 1 -9.91 -7.33 -17.99
N ASN A 2 -9.71 -6.12 -17.49
CA ASN A 2 -9.66 -5.85 -16.05
C ASN A 2 -11.09 -5.58 -15.57
N ASP A 3 -11.72 -6.61 -15.01
CA ASP A 3 -13.12 -6.58 -14.57
C ASP A 3 -13.25 -6.40 -13.06
N ILE A 4 -12.14 -6.27 -12.30
CA ILE A 4 -12.16 -6.18 -10.83
C ILE A 4 -12.95 -4.94 -10.37
N ALA A 5 -12.59 -3.76 -10.87
CA ALA A 5 -13.30 -2.51 -10.56
C ALA A 5 -14.80 -2.57 -10.93
N LEU A 6 -15.14 -3.34 -11.96
CA LEU A 6 -16.52 -3.55 -12.41
C LEU A 6 -17.29 -4.47 -11.45
N GLN A 7 -16.62 -5.53 -10.95
CA GLN A 7 -17.17 -6.45 -9.96
C GLN A 7 -17.40 -5.78 -8.59
N GLU A 8 -16.48 -4.91 -8.16
CA GLU A 8 -16.59 -4.19 -6.87
C GLU A 8 -17.84 -3.30 -6.80
N ILE A 9 -18.19 -2.64 -7.91
CA ILE A 9 -19.41 -1.82 -8.00
C ILE A 9 -20.70 -2.64 -8.24
N GLY A 10 -20.58 -3.97 -8.24
CA GLY A 10 -21.71 -4.89 -8.21
C GLY A 10 -22.07 -5.55 -9.54
N ASN A 11 -21.25 -5.41 -10.58
CA ASN A 11 -21.41 -6.17 -11.81
C ASN A 11 -20.70 -7.52 -11.69
N TYR A 12 -21.25 -8.34 -10.80
CA TYR A 12 -20.83 -9.70 -10.49
C TYR A 12 -22.07 -10.53 -10.16
N THR A 13 -22.00 -11.87 -10.28
CA THR A 13 -23.16 -12.76 -10.04
C THR A 13 -23.78 -12.56 -8.66
N LEU A 14 -22.98 -12.19 -7.66
CA LEU A 14 -23.44 -11.93 -6.29
C LEU A 14 -23.92 -10.48 -6.06
N GLY A 15 -23.98 -9.63 -7.09
CA GLY A 15 -24.36 -8.21 -6.97
C GLY A 15 -23.26 -7.37 -6.31
N ARG A 16 -23.65 -6.33 -5.56
CA ARG A 16 -22.70 -5.44 -4.84
C ARG A 16 -21.89 -6.22 -3.82
N GLN A 17 -20.56 -6.18 -3.93
CA GLN A 17 -19.64 -6.92 -3.06
C GLN A 17 -19.09 -6.10 -1.89
N VAL A 18 -19.08 -4.77 -2.02
CA VAL A 18 -18.55 -3.86 -0.99
C VAL A 18 -19.46 -2.65 -0.80
N ASP A 19 -19.56 -2.17 0.44
CA ASP A 19 -20.30 -0.96 0.77
C ASP A 19 -19.39 0.28 0.87
N LEU A 20 -18.08 0.10 1.00
CA LEU A 20 -17.12 1.18 1.19
C LEU A 20 -15.81 0.89 0.47
N MET A 21 -15.31 1.85 -0.30
CA MET A 21 -14.03 1.78 -1.00
C MET A 21 -13.26 3.09 -0.85
N PHE A 22 -12.07 3.03 -0.28
CA PHE A 22 -11.09 4.12 -0.22
C PHE A 22 -9.74 3.63 -0.75
N GLY A 23 -9.10 4.38 -1.64
CA GLY A 23 -7.78 4.01 -2.15
C GLY A 23 -7.37 4.75 -3.42
N GLY A 24 -6.44 4.16 -4.16
CA GLY A 24 -6.05 4.63 -5.49
C GLY A 24 -6.84 3.93 -6.61
N GLY A 25 -6.33 3.98 -7.84
CA GLY A 25 -6.81 3.16 -8.95
C GLY A 25 -7.96 3.77 -9.75
N PHE A 26 -8.19 5.08 -9.68
CA PHE A 26 -9.30 5.70 -10.43
C PHE A 26 -9.17 5.53 -11.94
N CYS A 27 -7.98 5.22 -12.47
CA CYS A 27 -7.79 4.98 -13.89
C CYS A 27 -8.61 3.79 -14.38
N HIS A 28 -8.87 2.80 -13.54
CA HIS A 28 -9.70 1.63 -13.87
C HIS A 28 -11.20 1.93 -13.93
N PHE A 29 -11.61 3.14 -13.51
CA PHE A 29 -13.00 3.58 -13.50
C PHE A 29 -13.34 4.57 -14.61
N LYS A 30 -12.33 5.08 -15.32
CA LYS A 30 -12.48 6.05 -16.42
C LYS A 30 -12.61 5.33 -17.77
N PRO A 31 -13.49 5.78 -18.68
CA PRO A 31 -13.65 5.16 -19.99
C PRO A 31 -12.42 5.36 -20.87
N ASN A 32 -12.26 4.51 -21.88
CA ASN A 32 -11.28 4.68 -22.95
C ASN A 32 -11.47 6.07 -23.59
N GLY A 33 -10.36 6.76 -23.84
CA GLY A 33 -10.32 8.15 -24.32
C GLY A 33 -10.11 9.21 -23.23
N ASP A 34 -10.30 8.90 -21.94
CA ASP A 34 -9.80 9.77 -20.87
C ASP A 34 -8.27 9.63 -20.76
N PRO A 35 -7.49 10.74 -20.69
CA PRO A 35 -6.02 10.69 -20.62
C PRO A 35 -5.45 9.93 -19.43
N GLN A 36 -6.23 9.74 -18.37
CA GLN A 36 -5.84 9.03 -17.16
C GLN A 36 -6.56 7.67 -17.03
N SER A 37 -7.11 7.13 -18.12
CA SER A 37 -7.77 5.82 -18.11
C SER A 37 -6.76 4.68 -18.24
N CYS A 38 -7.04 3.59 -17.52
CA CYS A 38 -6.42 2.28 -17.71
C CYS A 38 -7.38 1.27 -18.39
N ARG A 39 -8.57 1.71 -18.81
CA ARG A 39 -9.57 0.85 -19.46
C ARG A 39 -9.36 0.82 -20.96
N GLU A 40 -9.55 -0.35 -21.54
CA GLU A 40 -9.53 -0.57 -22.99
C GLU A 40 -10.94 -0.43 -23.61
N ASP A 41 -11.97 -0.31 -22.78
CA ASP A 41 -13.38 -0.15 -23.19
C ASP A 41 -13.94 1.23 -22.79
N ASP A 42 -15.06 1.60 -23.41
CA ASP A 42 -15.68 2.93 -23.22
C ASP A 42 -16.55 3.03 -21.96
N LEU A 43 -16.42 2.09 -21.00
CA LEU A 43 -17.24 2.09 -19.78
C LEU A 43 -16.76 3.14 -18.79
N ASN A 44 -17.68 4.04 -18.40
CA ASN A 44 -17.45 4.95 -17.28
C ASN A 44 -18.01 4.32 -15.99
N LEU A 45 -17.12 3.72 -15.20
CA LEU A 45 -17.53 3.02 -13.99
C LEU A 45 -17.95 3.96 -12.87
N PHE A 46 -17.52 5.23 -12.88
CA PHE A 46 -18.04 6.20 -11.91
C PHE A 46 -19.52 6.49 -12.13
N SER A 47 -19.95 6.63 -13.38
CA SER A 47 -21.37 6.77 -13.70
C SER A 47 -22.16 5.49 -13.36
N LEU A 48 -21.56 4.31 -13.56
CA LEU A 48 -22.19 3.04 -13.17
C LEU A 48 -22.28 2.90 -11.64
N ALA A 49 -21.23 3.27 -10.90
CA ALA A 49 -21.22 3.27 -9.44
C ALA A 49 -22.30 4.22 -8.88
N GLN A 50 -22.41 5.43 -9.41
CA GLN A 50 -23.49 6.37 -9.05
C GLN A 50 -24.87 5.78 -9.33
N SER A 51 -25.04 5.12 -10.49
CA SER A 51 -26.29 4.44 -10.84
C SER A 51 -26.61 3.26 -9.91
N ALA A 52 -25.57 2.61 -9.35
CA ALA A 52 -25.66 1.58 -8.33
C ALA A 52 -25.82 2.13 -6.90
N GLY A 53 -25.91 3.45 -6.74
CA GLY A 53 -26.18 4.13 -5.47
C GLY A 53 -24.94 4.56 -4.68
N PHE A 54 -23.74 4.47 -5.24
CA PHE A 54 -22.54 4.96 -4.57
C PHE A 54 -22.50 6.48 -4.52
N ALA A 55 -22.17 7.04 -3.36
CA ALA A 55 -21.61 8.38 -3.29
C ALA A 55 -20.16 8.32 -3.78
N VAL A 56 -19.87 9.02 -4.87
CA VAL A 56 -18.57 8.95 -5.55
C VAL A 56 -17.76 10.22 -5.32
N GLY A 57 -16.52 10.05 -4.85
CA GLY A 57 -15.49 11.08 -4.68
C GLY A 57 -14.17 10.69 -5.38
N HIS A 58 -13.31 11.68 -5.63
CA HIS A 58 -12.05 11.49 -6.39
C HIS A 58 -10.84 12.19 -5.79
N ASP A 59 -10.92 12.66 -4.53
CA ASP A 59 -9.90 13.53 -3.97
C ASP A 59 -10.00 13.68 -2.44
N ARG A 60 -8.99 14.33 -1.86
CA ARG A 60 -8.97 14.70 -0.43
C ARG A 60 -10.21 15.50 0.00
N THR A 61 -10.65 16.44 -0.84
CA THR A 61 -11.77 17.34 -0.49
C THR A 61 -13.06 16.57 -0.28
N SER A 62 -13.37 15.65 -1.20
CA SER A 62 -14.52 14.77 -1.12
C SER A 62 -14.40 13.78 0.04
N PHE A 63 -13.19 13.34 0.40
CA PHE A 63 -12.98 12.51 1.59
C PHE A 63 -13.27 13.27 2.87
N ASP A 64 -12.76 14.50 3.01
CA ASP A 64 -12.98 15.33 4.19
C ASP A 64 -14.46 15.73 4.33
N ALA A 65 -15.18 15.87 3.22
CA ALA A 65 -16.61 16.16 3.20
C ALA A 65 -17.51 15.00 3.66
N ILE A 66 -17.01 13.77 3.71
CA ILE A 66 -17.79 12.62 4.21
C ILE A 66 -18.03 12.80 5.71
N THR A 67 -19.29 13.02 6.07
CA THR A 67 -19.75 13.17 7.45
C THR A 67 -19.88 11.80 8.13
N PRO A 68 -19.81 11.74 9.48
CA PRO A 68 -19.95 10.47 10.20
C PRO A 68 -21.28 9.74 9.98
N ASP A 69 -22.34 10.46 9.59
CA ASP A 69 -23.68 9.96 9.30
C ASP A 69 -23.95 9.74 7.81
N ALA A 70 -22.91 9.77 6.97
CA ALA A 70 -23.06 9.56 5.54
C ALA A 70 -23.56 8.14 5.23
N SER A 71 -24.54 8.05 4.34
CA SER A 71 -25.09 6.76 3.89
C SER A 71 -24.11 6.00 3.00
N LEU A 72 -24.01 4.70 3.23
CA LEU A 72 -23.35 3.76 2.33
C LEU A 72 -24.28 3.38 1.15
N PRO A 73 -23.74 3.03 -0.04
CA PRO A 73 -22.32 2.79 -0.29
C PRO A 73 -21.53 4.03 -0.73
N ILE A 74 -20.21 4.03 -0.46
CA ILE A 74 -19.29 5.14 -0.78
C ILE A 74 -18.06 4.62 -1.53
N LEU A 75 -17.68 5.33 -2.60
CA LEU A 75 -16.46 5.09 -3.39
C LEU A 75 -15.66 6.39 -3.44
N ASN A 76 -14.46 6.43 -2.88
CA ASN A 76 -13.59 7.59 -2.97
C ASN A 76 -12.15 7.19 -3.34
N LEU A 77 -11.69 7.60 -4.52
CA LEU A 77 -10.39 7.20 -5.08
C LEU A 77 -9.48 8.40 -5.34
N PHE A 78 -8.25 8.39 -4.85
CA PHE A 78 -7.41 9.60 -4.76
C PHE A 78 -6.39 9.74 -5.87
N THR A 79 -5.88 8.63 -6.40
CA THR A 79 -4.80 8.60 -7.39
C THR A 79 -5.15 7.74 -8.60
N PRO A 80 -4.53 7.98 -9.78
CA PRO A 80 -4.84 7.20 -10.98
C PRO A 80 -4.57 5.71 -10.78
N ASP A 81 -3.46 5.38 -10.12
CA ASP A 81 -2.99 4.02 -9.85
C ASP A 81 -2.80 3.87 -8.33
N HIS A 82 -1.71 3.28 -7.85
CA HIS A 82 -1.39 3.20 -6.43
C HIS A 82 -1.43 4.57 -5.72
N MET A 83 -1.75 4.54 -4.43
CA MET A 83 -1.51 5.68 -3.54
C MET A 83 -0.01 5.99 -3.49
N SER A 84 0.33 7.25 -3.21
CA SER A 84 1.72 7.64 -3.01
C SER A 84 2.36 6.86 -1.87
N TYR A 85 3.65 6.58 -1.95
CA TYR A 85 4.41 6.13 -0.77
C TYR A 85 4.31 7.20 0.33
N GLU A 86 4.25 6.80 1.59
CA GLU A 86 4.20 7.66 2.76
C GLU A 86 5.36 8.67 2.79
N ILE A 87 6.54 8.29 2.29
CA ILE A 87 7.69 9.21 2.19
C ILE A 87 7.44 10.37 1.21
N ASP A 88 6.61 10.17 0.19
CA ASP A 88 6.30 11.14 -0.86
C ASP A 88 4.91 11.77 -0.73
N ARG A 89 4.05 11.20 0.14
CA ARG A 89 2.65 11.61 0.30
C ARG A 89 2.53 13.06 0.73
N ASP A 90 1.71 13.82 0.00
CA ASP A 90 1.23 15.11 0.45
C ASP A 90 -0.11 14.93 1.21
N PRO A 91 -0.16 15.17 2.53
CA PRO A 91 -1.39 15.01 3.31
C PRO A 91 -2.54 15.92 2.87
N ALA A 92 -2.25 17.03 2.15
CA ALA A 92 -3.27 17.89 1.59
C ALA A 92 -3.93 17.31 0.32
N VAL A 93 -3.33 16.29 -0.29
CA VAL A 93 -3.79 15.66 -1.54
C VAL A 93 -4.31 14.24 -1.31
N GLU A 94 -3.69 13.50 -0.38
CA GLU A 94 -4.01 12.10 -0.11
C GLU A 94 -4.16 11.85 1.40
N PRO A 95 -5.27 11.20 1.85
CA PRO A 95 -5.36 10.73 3.23
C PRO A 95 -4.37 9.59 3.48
N SER A 96 -3.84 9.53 4.69
CA SER A 96 -3.05 8.40 5.17
C SER A 96 -3.90 7.14 5.31
N LEU A 97 -3.25 5.97 5.34
CA LEU A 97 -3.92 4.69 5.63
C LEU A 97 -4.65 4.73 6.98
N ALA A 98 -4.06 5.37 8.00
CA ALA A 98 -4.67 5.54 9.32
C ALA A 98 -5.93 6.44 9.29
N GLU A 99 -5.91 7.53 8.52
CA GLU A 99 -7.10 8.39 8.30
C GLU A 99 -8.22 7.62 7.61
N MET A 100 -7.90 6.87 6.54
CA MET A 100 -8.88 6.03 5.83
C MET A 100 -9.46 4.95 6.73
N ALA A 101 -8.62 4.22 7.48
CA ALA A 101 -9.05 3.19 8.43
C ALA A 101 -9.97 3.77 9.51
N THR A 102 -9.60 4.90 10.11
CA THR A 102 -10.39 5.55 11.15
C THR A 102 -11.76 5.99 10.62
N LYS A 103 -11.80 6.60 9.42
CA LYS A 103 -13.06 7.02 8.79
C LYS A 103 -13.93 5.82 8.42
N ALA A 104 -13.34 4.76 7.86
CA ALA A 104 -14.06 3.54 7.51
C ALA A 104 -14.71 2.87 8.74
N LEU A 105 -13.95 2.73 9.83
CA LEU A 105 -14.48 2.19 11.09
C LEU A 105 -15.66 3.02 11.61
N GLY A 106 -15.55 4.35 11.59
CA GLY A 106 -16.63 5.24 12.01
C GLY A 106 -17.91 5.08 11.16
N LEU A 107 -17.77 5.09 9.83
CA LEU A 107 -18.88 4.95 8.89
C LEU A 107 -19.58 3.60 9.02
N LEU A 108 -18.80 2.51 9.08
CA LEU A 108 -19.34 1.16 9.19
C LEU A 108 -20.01 0.93 10.55
N THR A 109 -19.46 1.50 11.63
CA THR A 109 -20.11 1.49 12.96
C THR A 109 -21.45 2.20 12.93
N HIS A 110 -21.51 3.39 12.32
CA HIS A 110 -22.75 4.12 12.19
C HIS A 110 -23.78 3.35 11.35
N ALA A 111 -23.38 2.84 10.19
CA ALA A 111 -24.24 2.10 9.27
C ALA A 111 -24.82 0.81 9.87
N THR A 112 -24.15 0.23 10.88
CA THR A 112 -24.56 -1.02 11.54
C THR A 112 -25.12 -0.82 12.94
N ALA A 113 -25.32 0.43 13.41
CA ALA A 113 -25.71 0.71 14.79
C ALA A 113 -27.07 0.09 15.20
N ASP A 114 -28.01 -0.01 14.27
CA ASP A 114 -29.34 -0.60 14.48
C ASP A 114 -29.45 -2.06 13.98
N SER A 115 -28.33 -2.66 13.58
CA SER A 115 -28.23 -4.01 13.04
C SER A 115 -27.78 -5.00 14.12
N ARG A 116 -28.17 -6.28 13.97
CA ARG A 116 -27.58 -7.35 14.79
C ARG A 116 -26.26 -7.83 14.19
N GLU A 117 -26.12 -7.66 12.89
CA GLU A 117 -24.93 -7.92 12.11
C GLU A 117 -24.01 -6.70 12.13
N GLY A 118 -22.72 -6.93 12.38
CA GLY A 118 -21.68 -5.90 12.27
C GLY A 118 -21.15 -5.78 10.84
N PHE A 119 -19.85 -5.51 10.72
CA PHE A 119 -19.18 -5.38 9.43
C PHE A 119 -17.90 -6.22 9.34
N PHE A 120 -17.48 -6.47 8.11
CA PHE A 120 -16.13 -6.92 7.76
C PHE A 120 -15.40 -5.78 7.07
N LEU A 121 -14.16 -5.52 7.47
CA LEU A 121 -13.32 -4.48 6.89
C LEU A 121 -11.93 -5.05 6.62
N MET A 122 -11.46 -4.86 5.39
CA MET A 122 -10.09 -5.18 4.97
C MET A 122 -9.32 -3.86 4.81
N ILE A 123 -8.14 -3.78 5.41
CA ILE A 123 -7.23 -2.62 5.35
C ILE A 123 -5.88 -3.14 4.88
N GLU A 124 -5.38 -2.60 3.79
CA GLU A 124 -4.15 -3.06 3.15
C GLU A 124 -3.07 -1.98 3.15
N GLY A 125 -1.88 -2.32 3.64
CA GLY A 125 -0.65 -1.52 3.48
C GLY A 125 0.18 -2.02 2.31
N SER A 126 -0.35 -1.96 1.09
CA SER A 126 0.20 -2.67 -0.09
C SER A 126 1.57 -2.17 -0.57
N ARG A 127 1.91 -0.91 -0.26
CA ARG A 127 3.16 -0.29 -0.74
C ARG A 127 4.41 -0.83 -0.03
N ILE A 128 4.27 -1.56 1.08
CA ILE A 128 5.40 -2.28 1.70
C ILE A 128 6.03 -3.26 0.70
N ASP A 129 5.21 -4.05 0.01
CA ASP A 129 5.65 -5.03 -1.00
C ASP A 129 6.43 -4.36 -2.14
N MET A 130 5.89 -3.29 -2.70
CA MET A 130 6.49 -2.59 -3.84
C MET A 130 7.84 -1.93 -3.50
N ALA A 131 7.98 -1.41 -2.27
CA ALA A 131 9.26 -0.92 -1.76
C ALA A 131 10.26 -2.08 -1.55
N GLY A 132 9.77 -3.26 -1.18
CA GLY A 132 10.57 -4.49 -1.11
C GLY A 132 11.06 -4.95 -2.48
N HIS A 133 10.20 -4.93 -3.51
CA HIS A 133 10.57 -5.30 -4.89
C HIS A 133 11.67 -4.42 -5.47
N THR A 134 11.69 -3.14 -5.09
CA THR A 134 12.68 -2.16 -5.55
C THR A 134 13.89 -2.04 -4.62
N ASN A 135 13.92 -2.82 -3.52
CA ASN A 135 14.97 -2.78 -2.50
C ASN A 135 15.20 -1.36 -1.95
N ASP A 136 14.13 -0.60 -1.72
CA ASP A 136 14.18 0.77 -1.20
C ASP A 136 13.96 0.76 0.32
N PRO A 137 15.04 0.68 1.14
CA PRO A 137 14.90 0.47 2.57
C PRO A 137 14.27 1.65 3.31
N ALA A 138 14.49 2.87 2.81
CA ALA A 138 13.99 4.08 3.48
C ALA A 138 12.50 4.25 3.25
N THR A 139 12.02 3.93 2.05
CA THR A 139 10.59 3.88 1.76
C THR A 139 9.93 2.70 2.47
N HIS A 140 10.51 1.50 2.37
CA HIS A 140 9.99 0.28 2.98
C HIS A 140 9.72 0.43 4.49
N VAL A 141 10.67 0.98 5.25
CA VAL A 141 10.47 1.20 6.69
C VAL A 141 9.40 2.24 6.99
N ARG A 142 9.23 3.27 6.15
CA ARG A 142 8.19 4.29 6.33
C ARG A 142 6.80 3.75 6.02
N GLU A 143 6.67 2.87 5.04
CA GLU A 143 5.43 2.13 4.78
C GLU A 143 5.04 1.23 5.97
N ILE A 144 6.01 0.53 6.56
CA ILE A 144 5.77 -0.26 7.78
C ILE A 144 5.27 0.62 8.93
N LEU A 145 5.86 1.82 9.11
CA LEU A 145 5.41 2.75 10.14
C LEU A 145 4.00 3.30 9.85
N ALA A 146 3.68 3.61 8.59
CA ALA A 146 2.33 4.03 8.20
C ALA A 146 1.29 2.92 8.46
N TYR A 147 1.64 1.67 8.18
CA TYR A 147 0.80 0.52 8.50
C TYR A 147 0.67 0.31 10.02
N GLN A 148 1.74 0.55 10.79
CA GLN A 148 1.69 0.51 12.25
C GLN A 148 0.74 1.57 12.83
N ASP A 149 0.69 2.78 12.27
CA ASP A 149 -0.26 3.81 12.66
C ASP A 149 -1.71 3.40 12.37
N ALA A 150 -1.97 2.72 11.25
CA ALA A 150 -3.28 2.15 10.94
C ALA A 150 -3.66 1.04 11.93
N ILE A 151 -2.74 0.12 12.27
CA ILE A 151 -2.95 -0.90 13.30
C ILE A 151 -3.27 -0.24 14.65
N ALA A 152 -2.57 0.82 15.01
CA ALA A 152 -2.81 1.54 16.27
C ALA A 152 -4.23 2.12 16.32
N ALA A 153 -4.70 2.73 15.21
CA ALA A 153 -6.06 3.23 15.10
C ALA A 153 -7.11 2.10 15.21
N VAL A 154 -6.90 0.97 14.53
CA VAL A 154 -7.80 -0.20 14.62
C VAL A 154 -7.81 -0.78 16.03
N LYS A 155 -6.67 -0.85 16.70
CA LYS A 155 -6.58 -1.34 18.08
C LYS A 155 -7.38 -0.48 19.05
N VAL A 156 -7.32 0.85 18.91
CA VAL A 156 -8.16 1.78 19.71
C VAL A 156 -9.64 1.47 19.49
N TYR A 157 -10.05 1.21 18.24
CA TYR A 157 -11.42 0.82 17.94
C TYR A 157 -11.81 -0.52 18.59
N VAL A 158 -10.96 -1.55 18.50
CA VAL A 158 -11.22 -2.86 19.14
C VAL A 158 -11.33 -2.74 20.66
N ASP A 159 -10.47 -1.94 21.28
CA ASP A 159 -10.51 -1.69 22.74
C ASP A 159 -11.83 -1.00 23.17
N ALA A 160 -12.40 -0.16 22.30
CA ALA A 160 -13.67 0.52 22.54
C ALA A 160 -14.92 -0.31 22.17
N ASN A 161 -14.78 -1.37 21.37
CA ASN A 161 -15.88 -2.16 20.83
C ASN A 161 -15.72 -3.66 21.18
N PRO A 162 -16.15 -4.07 22.39
CA PRO A 162 -16.16 -5.47 22.77
C PRO A 162 -16.98 -6.30 21.77
N GLY A 163 -16.42 -7.42 21.30
CA GLY A 163 -17.02 -8.23 20.24
C GLY A 163 -16.32 -8.12 18.89
N THR A 164 -15.38 -7.18 18.74
CA THR A 164 -14.54 -7.07 17.54
C THR A 164 -13.26 -7.91 17.67
N VAL A 165 -12.79 -8.44 16.53
CA VAL A 165 -11.46 -9.04 16.37
C VAL A 165 -10.72 -8.34 15.25
N MET A 166 -9.45 -8.01 15.48
CA MET A 166 -8.50 -7.56 14.47
C MET A 166 -7.55 -8.71 14.17
N ILE A 167 -7.32 -8.94 12.87
CA ILE A 167 -6.30 -9.85 12.35
C ILE A 167 -5.39 -9.03 11.46
N SER A 168 -4.08 -9.10 11.68
CA SER A 168 -3.06 -8.46 10.85
C SER A 168 -2.01 -9.51 10.49
N VAL A 169 -1.83 -9.69 9.19
CA VAL A 169 -0.94 -10.69 8.61
C VAL A 169 -0.48 -10.15 7.25
N SER A 170 0.72 -10.54 6.83
CA SER A 170 1.18 -10.31 5.46
C SER A 170 0.68 -11.43 4.55
N ASP A 171 0.48 -11.14 3.28
CA ASP A 171 0.28 -12.16 2.24
C ASP A 171 1.58 -12.91 1.93
N HIS A 172 2.71 -12.20 1.89
CA HIS A 172 4.06 -12.75 1.82
C HIS A 172 5.14 -11.75 2.28
N GLU A 173 6.39 -12.20 2.34
CA GLU A 173 7.56 -11.32 2.43
C GLU A 173 8.07 -10.99 1.03
N THR A 174 8.64 -9.80 0.88
CA THR A 174 9.18 -9.34 -0.41
C THR A 174 10.54 -8.68 -0.24
N GLY A 175 11.48 -9.10 -1.07
CA GLY A 175 12.83 -8.53 -1.12
C GLY A 175 13.86 -9.23 -0.23
N GLY A 176 13.47 -10.24 0.57
CA GLY A 176 14.40 -11.05 1.35
C GLY A 176 15.30 -10.20 2.24
N LEU A 177 14.71 -9.20 2.91
CA LEU A 177 15.44 -8.17 3.64
C LEU A 177 16.27 -8.80 4.77
N SER A 178 17.55 -8.44 4.82
CA SER A 178 18.48 -8.87 5.86
C SER A 178 19.20 -7.69 6.51
N VAL A 179 19.30 -7.74 7.84
CA VAL A 179 20.00 -6.77 8.69
C VAL A 179 21.39 -7.33 9.04
N ALA A 180 22.20 -7.61 8.02
CA ALA A 180 23.58 -8.10 8.16
C ALA A 180 24.27 -8.26 6.79
N ARG A 181 24.28 -7.21 5.96
CA ARG A 181 24.99 -7.30 4.68
C ARG A 181 26.48 -7.20 4.88
N GLN A 182 27.21 -8.19 4.39
CA GLN A 182 28.66 -8.11 4.27
C GLN A 182 29.06 -7.39 2.96
N LEU A 183 29.92 -6.38 3.04
CA LEU A 183 30.36 -5.57 1.89
C LEU A 183 31.79 -5.86 1.43
N SER A 184 32.63 -6.47 2.28
CA SER A 184 34.01 -6.85 1.95
C SER A 184 34.24 -8.34 2.26
N PRO A 185 35.26 -8.97 1.64
CA PRO A 185 35.61 -10.37 1.92
C PRO A 185 36.31 -10.57 3.28
N ASP A 186 36.57 -9.50 4.04
CA ASP A 186 37.19 -9.57 5.35
C ASP A 186 36.28 -10.28 6.36
N TYR A 187 36.78 -10.55 7.56
CA TYR A 187 35.95 -11.16 8.62
C TYR A 187 34.71 -10.27 8.88
N PRO A 188 33.49 -10.85 8.94
CA PRO A 188 32.27 -10.07 9.00
C PRO A 188 32.20 -9.22 10.27
N GLU A 189 31.94 -7.93 10.09
CA GLU A 189 31.52 -7.05 11.16
C GLU A 189 29.98 -7.06 11.26
N TYR A 190 29.45 -7.11 12.47
CA TYR A 190 28.01 -7.21 12.76
C TYR A 190 27.35 -5.83 12.71
N LEU A 191 27.48 -5.15 11.56
CA LEU A 191 27.11 -3.76 11.39
C LEU A 191 25.67 -3.61 10.88
N TRP A 192 24.97 -2.65 11.45
CA TRP A 192 23.69 -2.15 10.96
C TRP A 192 23.60 -0.65 11.24
N TYR A 193 23.32 0.14 10.21
CA TYR A 193 23.37 1.60 10.27
C TYR A 193 22.03 2.24 9.86
N PRO A 194 20.97 2.10 10.66
CA PRO A 194 19.65 2.64 10.33
C PRO A 194 19.65 4.17 10.17
N GLN A 195 20.63 4.88 10.73
CA GLN A 195 20.79 6.33 10.54
C GLN A 195 20.98 6.73 9.06
N ALA A 196 21.45 5.81 8.20
CA ALA A 196 21.57 6.06 6.76
C ALA A 196 20.21 6.22 6.06
N LEU A 197 19.11 5.73 6.67
CA LEU A 197 17.76 5.83 6.12
C LEU A 197 17.08 7.18 6.46
N VAL A 198 17.46 7.77 7.59
CA VAL A 198 16.84 8.99 8.14
C VAL A 198 16.90 10.20 7.18
N PRO A 199 18.02 10.52 6.51
CA PRO A 199 18.09 11.71 5.69
C PRO A 199 17.37 11.56 4.34
N VAL A 200 16.96 10.35 3.95
CA VAL A 200 16.23 10.11 2.70
C VAL A 200 14.87 10.81 2.74
N ARG A 201 14.58 11.60 1.70
CA ARG A 201 13.41 12.49 1.61
C ARG A 201 12.40 12.12 0.53
N LYS A 202 12.75 11.19 -0.36
CA LYS A 202 11.92 10.75 -1.49
C LYS A 202 12.16 9.28 -1.77
N SER A 203 11.14 8.57 -2.25
CA SER A 203 11.32 7.18 -2.68
C SER A 203 12.22 7.08 -3.91
N ALA A 204 12.78 5.89 -4.10
CA ALA A 204 13.50 5.53 -5.30
C ALA A 204 12.62 5.70 -6.56
N GLU A 205 11.32 5.38 -6.47
CA GLU A 205 10.32 5.56 -7.55
C GLU A 205 10.22 7.03 -7.99
N ALA A 206 9.98 7.94 -7.03
CA ALA A 206 9.86 9.36 -7.31
C ALA A 206 11.18 9.95 -7.86
N ILE A 207 12.32 9.56 -7.28
CA ILE A 207 13.64 10.03 -7.72
C ILE A 207 13.94 9.51 -9.14
N ALA A 208 13.68 8.23 -9.43
CA ALA A 208 13.93 7.64 -10.73
C ALA A 208 13.12 8.33 -11.84
N ALA A 209 11.85 8.63 -11.59
CA ALA A 209 11.02 9.39 -12.51
C ALA A 209 11.61 10.79 -12.80
N LEU A 210 12.09 11.49 -11.77
CA LEU A 210 12.71 12.82 -11.90
C LEU A 210 14.04 12.76 -12.67
N ILE A 211 14.86 11.73 -12.44
CA ILE A 211 16.10 11.49 -13.20
C ILE A 211 15.79 11.18 -14.67
N ALA A 212 14.77 10.37 -14.94
CA ALA A 212 14.36 10.03 -16.30
C ALA A 212 13.83 11.26 -17.06
N ALA A 213 13.07 12.12 -16.38
CA ALA A 213 12.57 13.37 -16.95
C ALA A 213 13.66 14.44 -17.18
N TYR A 214 14.80 14.34 -16.48
CA TYR A 214 15.93 15.27 -16.63
C TYR A 214 16.71 15.04 -17.93
N ASN A 215 16.13 15.46 -19.05
CA ASN A 215 16.62 15.12 -20.39
C ASN A 215 17.75 16.04 -20.92
N THR A 216 18.27 16.98 -20.11
CA THR A 216 19.38 17.83 -20.52
C THR A 216 20.72 17.17 -20.21
N THR A 217 21.63 17.15 -21.19
CA THR A 217 22.97 16.57 -21.02
C THR A 217 23.98 17.53 -20.39
N ALA A 218 23.67 18.84 -20.33
CA ALA A 218 24.64 19.87 -19.96
C ALA A 218 25.09 19.79 -18.49
N ASP A 219 24.22 19.36 -17.57
CA ASP A 219 24.54 19.27 -16.14
C ASP A 219 23.82 18.10 -15.43
N ARG A 220 23.79 16.93 -16.06
CA ARG A 220 23.17 15.74 -15.47
C ARG A 220 23.93 15.23 -14.25
N THR A 221 25.27 15.23 -14.33
CA THR A 221 26.14 14.81 -13.22
C THR A 221 26.02 15.74 -12.02
N GLY A 222 25.93 17.06 -12.22
CA GLY A 222 25.74 18.02 -11.12
C GLY A 222 24.38 17.86 -10.46
N PHE A 223 23.32 17.65 -11.25
CA PHE A 223 21.98 17.32 -10.76
C PHE A 223 21.98 16.02 -9.92
N VAL A 224 22.57 14.94 -10.43
CA VAL A 224 22.67 13.65 -9.72
C VAL A 224 23.46 13.81 -8.41
N THR A 225 24.57 14.53 -8.43
CA THR A 225 25.43 14.66 -7.24
C THR A 225 24.77 15.53 -6.17
N SER A 226 24.32 16.73 -6.56
CA SER A 226 23.90 17.76 -5.60
C SER A 226 22.44 17.60 -5.20
N THR A 227 21.56 17.33 -6.16
CA THR A 227 20.12 17.27 -5.92
C THR A 227 19.69 15.88 -5.49
N VAL A 228 20.09 14.85 -6.24
CA VAL A 228 19.65 13.47 -5.96
C VAL A 228 20.38 12.89 -4.75
N LEU A 229 21.71 12.72 -4.86
CA LEU A 229 22.50 12.01 -3.86
C LEU A 229 22.57 12.81 -2.56
N GLN A 230 23.07 14.05 -2.61
CA GLN A 230 23.20 14.87 -1.40
C GLN A 230 21.86 15.41 -0.90
N GLY A 231 21.01 15.91 -1.80
CA GLY A 231 19.75 16.57 -1.43
C GLY A 231 18.65 15.61 -1.00
N TRP A 232 18.33 14.61 -1.83
CA TRP A 232 17.19 13.72 -1.58
C TRP A 232 17.56 12.44 -0.82
N LEU A 233 18.75 11.87 -1.05
CA LEU A 233 19.20 10.67 -0.33
C LEU A 233 20.06 10.97 0.90
N GLY A 234 20.60 12.18 1.04
CA GLY A 234 21.53 12.52 2.12
C GLY A 234 22.90 11.84 2.00
N VAL A 235 23.27 11.41 0.80
CA VAL A 235 24.52 10.73 0.49
C VAL A 235 25.59 11.75 0.13
N SER A 236 26.50 12.02 1.08
CA SER A 236 27.63 12.95 0.89
C SER A 236 28.90 12.29 0.37
N ASP A 237 28.96 10.96 0.40
CA ASP A 237 30.14 10.13 0.11
C ASP A 237 29.91 9.22 -1.11
N ALA A 238 29.12 9.67 -2.08
CA ALA A 238 28.86 8.90 -3.30
C ALA A 238 30.16 8.58 -4.06
N THR A 239 30.31 7.32 -4.51
CA THR A 239 31.47 6.95 -5.32
C THR A 239 31.32 7.46 -6.76
N PRO A 240 32.42 7.63 -7.51
CA PRO A 240 32.34 7.98 -8.93
C PRO A 240 31.47 7.02 -9.75
N GLU A 241 31.45 5.73 -9.40
CA GLU A 241 30.63 4.71 -10.05
C GLU A 241 29.14 4.88 -9.75
N GLU A 242 28.77 5.19 -8.50
CA GLU A 242 27.39 5.50 -8.11
C GLU A 242 26.86 6.75 -8.85
N VAL A 243 27.70 7.79 -8.95
CA VAL A 243 27.35 9.00 -9.71
C VAL A 243 27.20 8.68 -11.20
N ALA A 244 28.15 7.92 -11.77
CA ALA A 244 28.13 7.57 -13.18
C ALA A 244 26.92 6.69 -13.54
N SER A 245 26.54 5.74 -12.67
CA SER A 245 25.44 4.82 -12.94
C SER A 245 24.10 5.56 -13.06
N LEU A 246 23.82 6.50 -12.15
CA LEU A 246 22.61 7.32 -12.17
C LEU A 246 22.61 8.39 -13.27
N SER A 247 23.80 8.79 -13.74
CA SER A 247 23.95 9.83 -14.76
C SER A 247 23.74 9.34 -16.20
N VAL A 248 23.49 8.05 -16.43
CA VAL A 248 23.28 7.50 -17.79
C VAL A 248 21.98 8.08 -18.40
N PRO A 249 22.05 8.78 -19.56
CA PRO A 249 20.86 9.29 -20.24
C PRO A 249 19.97 8.16 -20.74
N GLY A 250 18.65 8.33 -20.64
CA GLY A 250 17.67 7.35 -21.13
C GLY A 250 17.63 6.02 -20.36
N LYS A 251 18.26 5.94 -19.19
CA LYS A 251 18.18 4.76 -18.33
C LYS A 251 16.74 4.50 -17.88
N ALA A 252 16.32 3.25 -17.95
CA ALA A 252 14.98 2.84 -17.52
C ALA A 252 14.77 3.11 -16.02
N THR A 253 13.56 3.51 -15.64
CA THR A 253 13.20 3.88 -14.25
C THR A 253 13.43 2.73 -13.27
N GLY A 254 13.01 1.51 -13.59
CA GLY A 254 13.24 0.36 -12.70
C GLY A 254 14.72 0.04 -12.44
N LEU A 255 15.62 0.35 -13.39
CA LEU A 255 17.07 0.24 -13.16
C LEU A 255 17.59 1.36 -12.26
N LEU A 256 17.06 2.57 -12.41
CA LEU A 256 17.39 3.69 -11.53
C LEU A 256 16.91 3.41 -10.10
N GLU A 257 15.69 2.89 -9.93
CA GLU A 257 15.11 2.51 -8.63
C GLU A 257 16.00 1.49 -7.92
N THR A 258 16.38 0.41 -8.61
CA THR A 258 17.26 -0.63 -8.07
C THR A 258 18.61 -0.04 -7.63
N GLU A 259 19.20 0.87 -8.42
CA GLU A 259 20.48 1.49 -8.08
C GLU A 259 20.37 2.44 -6.88
N LEU A 260 19.32 3.25 -6.82
CA LEU A 260 19.05 4.14 -5.69
C LEU A 260 18.86 3.33 -4.39
N GLY A 261 18.06 2.26 -4.45
CA GLY A 261 17.85 1.33 -3.35
C GLY A 261 19.17 0.69 -2.87
N LEU A 262 20.03 0.26 -3.81
CA LEU A 262 21.34 -0.31 -3.49
C LEU A 262 22.30 0.70 -2.85
N ILE A 263 22.32 1.95 -3.31
CA ILE A 263 23.17 3.04 -2.76
C ILE A 263 22.85 3.26 -1.29
N VAL A 264 21.56 3.34 -0.94
CA VAL A 264 21.10 3.52 0.45
C VAL A 264 21.34 2.23 1.25
N SER A 265 21.01 1.06 0.68
CA SER A 265 21.16 -0.23 1.34
C SER A 265 22.60 -0.55 1.75
N LYS A 266 23.59 -0.25 0.90
CA LYS A 266 25.01 -0.40 1.24
C LYS A 266 25.38 0.41 2.47
N ARG A 267 24.95 1.67 2.53
CA ARG A 267 25.23 2.56 3.67
C ARG A 267 24.53 2.12 4.95
N ALA A 268 23.35 1.52 4.82
CA ALA A 268 22.59 0.96 5.93
C ALA A 268 23.03 -0.44 6.36
N GLN A 269 23.93 -1.11 5.60
CA GLN A 269 24.33 -2.51 5.77
C GLN A 269 23.15 -3.50 5.61
N LEU A 270 22.26 -3.22 4.66
CA LEU A 270 21.08 -4.03 4.34
C LEU A 270 21.27 -4.86 3.07
N GLY A 271 20.83 -6.11 3.12
CA GLY A 271 20.85 -7.06 2.01
C GLY A 271 19.45 -7.48 1.58
N TRP A 272 19.35 -7.94 0.33
CA TRP A 272 18.07 -8.26 -0.32
C TRP A 272 18.20 -9.52 -1.19
N TYR A 273 17.20 -10.39 -1.16
CA TYR A 273 17.10 -11.67 -1.88
C TYR A 273 15.63 -12.02 -2.17
N HIS A 274 15.32 -13.22 -2.66
CA HIS A 274 13.94 -13.72 -2.67
C HIS A 274 13.71 -14.58 -1.44
N SER A 275 12.49 -14.58 -0.89
CA SER A 275 12.18 -15.38 0.28
C SER A 275 10.81 -16.07 0.19
N ALA A 276 10.67 -17.13 0.98
CA ALA A 276 9.43 -17.86 1.22
C ALA A 276 9.28 -18.06 2.74
N VAL A 277 9.66 -17.03 3.52
CA VAL A 277 9.64 -17.11 4.98
C VAL A 277 8.21 -17.16 5.48
N ASP A 278 8.02 -17.84 6.61
CA ASP A 278 6.79 -17.70 7.39
C ASP A 278 6.63 -16.23 7.80
N VAL A 279 5.43 -15.69 7.60
CA VAL A 279 5.08 -14.32 7.98
C VAL A 279 4.48 -14.27 9.38
N ASN A 280 4.58 -13.13 10.04
CA ASN A 280 3.99 -12.96 11.36
C ASN A 280 2.47 -12.79 11.27
N LEU A 281 1.75 -13.53 12.11
CA LEU A 281 0.31 -13.38 12.33
C LEU A 281 0.06 -12.71 13.68
N TYR A 282 -0.60 -11.55 13.65
CA TYR A 282 -1.04 -10.82 14.82
C TYR A 282 -2.57 -10.84 14.90
N ALA A 283 -3.10 -11.13 16.08
CA ALA A 283 -4.54 -11.06 16.32
C ALA A 283 -4.81 -10.39 17.67
N TYR A 284 -5.88 -9.60 17.73
CA TYR A 284 -6.26 -8.85 18.93
C TYR A 284 -7.78 -8.73 19.06
N GLY A 285 -8.30 -8.79 20.29
CA GLY A 285 -9.74 -8.74 20.55
C GLY A 285 -10.39 -10.13 20.73
N MET A 286 -11.67 -10.24 20.40
CA MET A 286 -12.49 -11.41 20.69
C MET A 286 -12.01 -12.68 19.97
N GLY A 287 -11.70 -13.74 20.72
CA GLY A 287 -11.33 -15.04 20.15
C GLY A 287 -9.95 -15.09 19.46
N ALA A 288 -9.14 -14.04 19.60
CA ALA A 288 -7.80 -13.95 19.00
C ALA A 288 -6.83 -15.05 19.49
N ASP A 289 -7.07 -15.64 20.65
CA ASP A 289 -6.29 -16.75 21.20
C ASP A 289 -6.32 -18.01 20.31
N ARG A 290 -7.37 -18.19 19.51
CA ARG A 290 -7.52 -19.31 18.56
C ARG A 290 -6.52 -19.25 17.40
N LEU A 291 -5.98 -18.07 17.13
CA LEU A 291 -4.98 -17.83 16.08
C LEU A 291 -3.53 -17.93 16.58
N ARG A 292 -3.30 -18.29 17.86
CA ARG A 292 -1.94 -18.50 18.37
C ARG A 292 -1.26 -19.73 17.76
N GLY A 293 0.05 -19.64 17.59
CA GLY A 293 0.90 -20.70 17.04
C GLY A 293 1.09 -20.57 15.52
N SER A 294 1.70 -21.58 14.91
CA SER A 294 1.83 -21.66 13.46
C SER A 294 0.47 -21.96 12.81
N LYS A 295 0.13 -21.20 11.78
CA LYS A 295 -1.13 -21.28 11.03
C LYS A 295 -0.83 -21.26 9.55
N GLU A 296 -1.55 -22.07 8.79
CA GLU A 296 -1.61 -21.92 7.34
C GLU A 296 -2.46 -20.69 7.01
N ASN A 297 -2.23 -20.07 5.85
CA ASN A 297 -3.04 -18.92 5.42
C ASN A 297 -4.53 -19.27 5.31
N THR A 298 -4.86 -20.51 4.95
CA THR A 298 -6.23 -21.03 4.90
C THR A 298 -6.90 -21.08 6.27
N ASP A 299 -6.14 -21.29 7.35
CA ASP A 299 -6.67 -21.32 8.72
C ASP A 299 -7.27 -19.97 9.13
N ILE A 300 -6.76 -18.88 8.56
CA ILE A 300 -7.25 -17.51 8.80
C ILE A 300 -8.62 -17.33 8.14
N GLY A 301 -8.77 -17.78 6.89
CA GLY A 301 -10.07 -17.79 6.20
C GLY A 301 -11.10 -18.62 6.97
N ASP A 302 -10.71 -19.82 7.39
CA ASP A 302 -11.50 -20.71 8.23
C ASP A 302 -11.94 -20.06 9.55
N PHE A 303 -11.05 -19.30 10.18
CA PHE A 303 -11.36 -18.54 11.39
C PHE A 303 -12.40 -17.46 11.10
N ILE A 304 -12.24 -16.66 10.04
CA ILE A 304 -13.18 -15.60 9.66
C ILE A 304 -14.58 -16.18 9.39
N VAL A 305 -14.66 -17.26 8.60
CA VAL A 305 -15.92 -17.96 8.30
C VAL A 305 -16.64 -18.38 9.58
N LYS A 306 -15.92 -19.01 10.51
CA LYS A 306 -16.48 -19.46 11.80
C LYS A 306 -16.87 -18.27 12.68
N GLN A 307 -16.08 -17.21 12.69
CA GLN A 307 -16.29 -16.04 13.54
C GLN A 307 -17.51 -15.23 13.10
N LEU A 308 -17.73 -15.13 11.79
CA LEU A 308 -18.85 -14.40 11.18
C LEU A 308 -20.05 -15.31 10.86
N SER A 309 -19.96 -16.61 11.16
CA SER A 309 -21.01 -17.60 10.86
C SER A 309 -21.43 -17.60 9.38
N LEU A 310 -20.46 -17.55 8.47
CA LEU A 310 -20.71 -17.48 7.02
C LEU A 310 -21.06 -18.85 6.43
N ASP A 311 -22.01 -18.88 5.49
CA ASP A 311 -22.37 -20.06 4.69
C ASP A 311 -21.71 -19.98 3.31
N LEU A 312 -20.48 -20.47 3.21
CA LEU A 312 -19.74 -20.46 1.94
C LEU A 312 -20.27 -21.49 0.93
N ASP A 313 -20.93 -22.55 1.38
CA ASP A 313 -21.47 -23.58 0.48
C ASP A 313 -22.61 -22.99 -0.36
N SER A 314 -23.54 -22.26 0.29
CA SER A 314 -24.62 -21.57 -0.44
C SER A 314 -24.08 -20.55 -1.44
N ILE A 315 -23.04 -19.79 -1.07
CA ILE A 315 -22.41 -18.84 -1.98
C ILE A 315 -21.72 -19.56 -3.15
N THR A 316 -21.02 -20.66 -2.88
CA THR A 316 -20.35 -21.47 -3.91
C THR A 316 -21.34 -22.02 -4.93
N GLU A 317 -22.52 -22.46 -4.51
CA GLU A 317 -23.56 -22.91 -5.46
C GLU A 317 -24.08 -21.76 -6.32
N LYS A 318 -24.32 -20.57 -5.74
CA LYS A 318 -24.72 -19.38 -6.52
C LYS A 318 -23.69 -18.95 -7.56
N LEU A 319 -22.40 -19.16 -7.28
CA LEU A 319 -21.33 -18.84 -8.22
C LEU A 319 -21.23 -19.79 -9.42
N LYS A 320 -21.88 -20.96 -9.35
CA LYS A 320 -21.92 -21.94 -10.44
C LYS A 320 -23.10 -21.71 -11.39
N GLU A 321 -24.10 -20.94 -10.97
CA GLU A 321 -25.27 -20.54 -11.77
C GLU A 321 -24.92 -19.45 -12.80
#